data_AF-A0A938VUK4-F1
#
_entry.id   AF-A0A938VUK4-F1
#
_cell.length_a   1.000
_cell.length_b   1.000
_cell.length_c   1.000
_cell.angle_alpha   90.00
_cell.angle_beta   90.00
_cell.angle_gamma   90.00
#
_symmetry.space_group_name_H-M   'P 1'
#
loop_
_entity.id
_entity.type
_entity.pdbx_description
1 polymer ?
#
loop_
_entity_poly.entity_id
_entity_poly.type
_entity_poly.pdbx_seq_one_letter_code
_entity_poly.pdbx_strand_id
1 'polypeptide(L)'
;MNPLHHDKSPVAILAVGGTGAAVLDNLAVSCEGEHRTVCVDTDALALRGTVAQKKILVAPERVHGMGTGGEPELLEGTTLEDGDGLNPILEGIRTALVVLSTAGGTGSALGPSLVRRLKKQGCEVVVLAVTPFSFEGNRRKDRSMHCLAELRKSADVVLTFSCDRLIETSLAKDLKEAQRAMDKAIARTIHGLVHVMQKDGLQHLGAAELKEAVGPGADAIGFLENAWAGVAEASGEGREEAVIEAVVEDIMLEDGKAWKHGNRILVSVITGPETSLNDFHEILEKLRAKLPVDLPISAGAAIHPEKSETLSMTL
;
A
#
# COMPACT_ATOMS: atom_id res chain seq x y z
N MET A 1 33.66 -18.69 9.52
CA MET A 1 32.41 -18.09 10.03
C MET A 1 32.05 -16.98 9.06
N ASN A 2 30.96 -17.16 8.31
CA ASN A 2 30.59 -16.28 7.19
C ASN A 2 29.62 -15.21 7.71
N PRO A 3 29.95 -13.90 7.69
CA PRO A 3 29.08 -12.85 8.23
C PRO A 3 28.15 -12.33 7.12
N LEU A 4 27.36 -13.21 6.52
CA LEU A 4 26.35 -12.87 5.50
C LEU A 4 24.99 -13.41 5.91
N HIS A 5 24.47 -12.91 7.03
CA HIS A 5 23.05 -13.07 7.37
C HIS A 5 22.49 -11.76 7.93
N HIS A 6 21.43 -11.32 7.25
CA HIS A 6 20.54 -10.18 7.51
C HIS A 6 21.19 -8.80 7.52
N ASP A 7 21.44 -8.25 6.33
CA ASP A 7 21.12 -6.83 6.18
C ASP A 7 19.59 -6.72 6.10
N LYS A 8 19.00 -5.93 6.99
CA LYS A 8 17.54 -5.77 7.10
C LYS A 8 17.02 -5.28 5.75
N SER A 9 15.88 -5.80 5.30
CA SER A 9 15.23 -5.32 4.07
C SER A 9 15.21 -3.78 4.06
N PRO A 10 15.72 -3.13 2.99
CA PRO A 10 15.76 -1.67 2.91
C PRO A 10 14.34 -1.06 2.87
N VAL A 11 13.33 -1.90 2.61
CA VAL A 11 11.92 -1.54 2.58
C VAL A 11 11.28 -1.91 3.92
N ALA A 12 10.59 -0.95 4.53
CA ALA A 12 9.77 -1.17 5.72
C ALA A 12 8.32 -0.78 5.44
N ILE A 13 7.40 -1.48 6.09
CA ILE A 13 5.96 -1.27 5.97
C ILE A 13 5.47 -0.69 7.29
N LEU A 14 4.92 0.52 7.23
CA LEU A 14 4.46 1.28 8.38
C LEU A 14 2.95 1.47 8.32
N ALA A 15 2.24 0.80 9.19
CA ALA A 15 0.81 0.95 9.39
C ALA A 15 0.49 2.07 10.39
N VAL A 16 -0.44 2.96 10.06
CA VAL A 16 -0.93 4.00 10.98
C VAL A 16 -2.43 3.89 11.19
N GLY A 17 -2.84 3.69 12.44
CA GLY A 17 -4.22 3.52 12.84
C GLY A 17 -4.82 2.16 12.43
N GLY A 18 -6.10 1.96 12.80
CA GLY A 18 -6.80 0.69 12.61
C GLY A 18 -6.83 0.15 11.17
N THR A 19 -7.06 1.00 10.16
CA THR A 19 -7.01 0.58 8.75
C THR A 19 -5.62 0.10 8.36
N GLY A 20 -4.58 0.84 8.75
CA GLY A 20 -3.21 0.42 8.47
C GLY A 20 -2.88 -0.92 9.14
N ALA A 21 -3.29 -1.10 10.40
CA ALA A 21 -3.10 -2.35 11.14
C ALA A 21 -3.83 -3.52 10.45
N ALA A 22 -5.08 -3.33 10.01
CA ALA A 22 -5.85 -4.34 9.30
C ALA A 22 -5.20 -4.73 7.96
N VAL A 23 -4.70 -3.76 7.18
CA VAL A 23 -3.95 -4.04 5.95
C VAL A 23 -2.69 -4.85 6.25
N LEU A 24 -1.91 -4.47 7.27
CA LEU A 24 -0.70 -5.18 7.68
C LEU A 24 -1.01 -6.61 8.13
N ASP A 25 -2.09 -6.83 8.85
CA ASP A 25 -2.51 -8.16 9.29
C ASP A 25 -2.89 -9.04 8.09
N ASN A 26 -3.61 -8.51 7.09
CA ASN A 26 -3.88 -9.23 5.84
C ASN A 26 -2.61 -9.50 5.03
N LEU A 27 -1.64 -8.58 5.07
CA LEU A 27 -0.35 -8.74 4.42
C LEU A 27 0.41 -9.91 5.02
N ALA A 28 0.50 -10.04 6.34
CA ALA A 28 1.23 -11.13 6.98
C ALA A 28 0.63 -12.53 6.70
N VAL A 29 -0.68 -12.60 6.46
CA VAL A 29 -1.32 -13.84 5.97
C VAL A 29 -0.86 -14.19 4.54
N SER A 30 -0.46 -13.18 3.76
CA SER A 30 -0.05 -13.32 2.36
C SER A 30 1.47 -13.33 2.15
N CYS A 31 2.26 -12.94 3.16
CA CYS A 31 3.69 -12.67 3.06
C CYS A 31 4.41 -13.20 4.31
N GLU A 32 5.31 -14.16 4.12
CA GLU A 32 6.02 -14.83 5.21
C GLU A 32 7.15 -13.96 5.80
N GLY A 33 6.79 -12.89 6.53
CA GLY A 33 7.68 -12.27 7.52
C GLY A 33 8.96 -11.60 7.01
N GLU A 34 9.15 -11.45 5.70
CA GLU A 34 10.41 -10.98 5.10
C GLU A 34 10.69 -9.48 5.29
N HIS A 35 9.69 -8.69 5.69
CA HIS A 35 9.79 -7.24 5.72
C HIS A 35 9.68 -6.70 7.14
N ARG A 36 10.39 -5.59 7.39
CA ARG A 36 10.25 -4.88 8.65
C ARG A 36 8.85 -4.26 8.72
N THR A 37 8.06 -4.67 9.69
CA THR A 37 6.70 -4.16 9.89
C THR A 37 6.58 -3.35 11.18
N VAL A 38 6.00 -2.16 11.08
CA VAL A 38 5.77 -1.24 12.20
C VAL A 38 4.31 -0.83 12.20
N CYS A 39 3.65 -0.93 13.35
CA CYS A 39 2.29 -0.39 13.53
C CYS A 39 2.33 0.73 14.56
N VAL A 40 1.71 1.86 14.22
CA VAL A 40 1.54 3.04 15.07
C VAL A 40 0.05 3.24 15.31
N ASP A 41 -0.38 3.17 16.56
CA ASP A 41 -1.77 3.45 16.90
C ASP A 41 -1.92 4.12 18.28
N THR A 42 -3.11 4.63 18.55
CA THR A 42 -3.52 5.13 19.86
C THR A 42 -4.43 4.14 20.61
N ASP A 43 -4.91 3.10 19.93
CA ASP A 43 -5.66 1.99 20.52
C ASP A 43 -4.71 0.84 20.91
N ALA A 44 -4.60 0.59 22.22
CA ALA A 44 -3.75 -0.44 22.78
C ALA A 44 -4.28 -1.86 22.52
N LEU A 45 -5.59 -2.06 22.39
CA LEU A 45 -6.19 -3.35 22.06
C LEU A 45 -5.93 -3.69 20.59
N ALA A 46 -6.13 -2.72 19.69
CA ALA A 46 -5.81 -2.88 18.27
C ALA A 46 -4.32 -3.22 18.09
N LEU A 47 -3.42 -2.49 18.76
CA LEU A 47 -1.98 -2.78 18.71
C LEU A 47 -1.61 -4.15 19.27
N ARG A 48 -2.29 -4.62 20.32
CA ARG A 48 -2.04 -5.98 20.83
C ARG A 48 -2.42 -7.05 19.81
N GLY A 49 -3.53 -6.84 19.12
CA GLY A 49 -4.07 -7.78 18.12
C GLY A 49 -3.26 -7.88 16.82
N THR A 50 -2.58 -6.82 16.38
CA THR A 50 -1.84 -6.84 15.11
C THR A 50 -0.60 -7.74 15.13
N VAL A 51 -0.23 -8.28 13.97
CA VAL A 51 0.96 -9.10 13.73
C VAL A 51 2.25 -8.29 13.52
N ALA A 52 2.19 -6.95 13.57
CA ALA A 52 3.36 -6.10 13.36
C ALA A 52 4.54 -6.42 14.31
N GLN A 53 5.75 -6.48 13.76
CA GLN A 53 6.99 -6.79 14.50
C GLN A 53 7.32 -5.70 15.54
N LYS A 54 7.06 -4.43 15.19
CA LYS A 54 7.22 -3.29 16.09
C LYS A 54 5.87 -2.58 16.24
N LYS A 55 5.54 -2.24 17.48
CA LYS A 55 4.25 -1.65 17.87
C LYS A 55 4.52 -0.39 18.67
N ILE A 56 3.93 0.72 18.27
CA ILE A 56 4.11 2.02 18.89
C ILE A 56 2.73 2.51 19.34
N LEU A 57 2.55 2.55 20.65
CA LEU A 57 1.37 3.16 21.26
C LEU A 57 1.62 4.67 21.46
N VAL A 58 0.78 5.50 20.86
CA VAL A 58 0.89 6.96 20.90
C VAL A 58 -0.18 7.55 21.81
N ALA A 59 0.20 8.58 22.57
CA ALA A 59 -0.69 9.35 23.44
C ALA A 59 -1.58 8.51 24.40
N PRO A 60 -1.04 7.47 25.08
CA PRO A 60 -1.84 6.62 25.98
C PRO A 60 -2.48 7.41 27.13
N GLU A 61 -1.88 8.51 27.56
CA GLU A 61 -2.42 9.37 28.64
C GLU A 61 -3.60 10.23 28.18
N ARG A 62 -3.69 10.56 26.89
CA ARG A 62 -4.74 11.43 26.33
C ARG A 62 -6.01 10.67 25.97
N VAL A 63 -5.86 9.47 25.40
CA VAL A 63 -6.99 8.64 24.97
C VAL A 63 -7.14 7.37 25.78
N HIS A 64 -6.41 7.26 26.90
CA HIS A 64 -6.42 6.10 27.80
C HIS A 64 -6.16 4.75 27.10
N GLY A 65 -5.44 4.78 25.98
CA GLY A 65 -5.19 3.60 25.14
C GLY A 65 -6.43 3.02 24.47
N MET A 66 -7.55 3.76 24.39
CA MET A 66 -8.81 3.33 23.77
C MET A 66 -8.96 3.78 22.31
N GLY A 67 -7.93 4.39 21.74
CA GLY A 67 -8.02 5.01 20.42
C GLY A 67 -8.75 6.36 20.43
N THR A 68 -8.74 7.04 19.30
CA THR A 68 -9.41 8.36 19.19
C THR A 68 -10.91 8.28 18.94
N GLY A 69 -11.48 7.08 18.78
CA GLY A 69 -12.88 6.90 18.38
C GLY A 69 -13.24 7.55 17.03
N GLY A 70 -12.25 7.85 16.18
CA GLY A 70 -12.45 8.59 14.93
C GLY A 70 -12.30 10.11 15.05
N GLU A 71 -11.92 10.65 16.21
CA GLU A 71 -11.81 12.10 16.43
C GLU A 71 -10.32 12.53 16.50
N PRO A 72 -9.71 13.03 15.41
CA PRO A 72 -8.30 13.44 15.39
C PRO A 72 -8.00 14.62 16.32
N GLU A 73 -9.01 15.43 16.66
CA GLU A 73 -8.89 16.58 17.55
C GLU A 73 -8.40 16.16 18.96
N LEU A 74 -8.67 14.92 19.38
CA LEU A 74 -8.15 14.37 20.63
C LEU A 74 -6.61 14.28 20.64
N LEU A 75 -5.98 14.25 19.47
CA LEU A 75 -4.54 14.23 19.28
C LEU A 75 -3.95 15.60 18.94
N GLU A 76 -4.71 16.69 19.07
CA GLU A 76 -4.21 18.04 18.82
C GLU A 76 -2.90 18.33 19.58
N GLY A 77 -1.86 18.79 18.86
CA GLY A 77 -0.52 19.01 19.40
C GLY A 77 0.33 17.75 19.57
N THR A 78 -0.21 16.56 19.29
CA THR A 78 0.56 15.31 19.26
C THR A 78 1.27 15.18 17.92
N THR A 79 2.59 15.02 17.95
CA THR A 79 3.42 14.84 16.75
C THR A 79 4.45 13.73 16.98
N LEU A 80 4.76 13.02 15.91
CA LEU A 80 5.80 12.01 15.81
C LEU A 80 7.11 12.56 15.22
N GLU A 81 7.19 13.87 14.96
CA GLU A 81 8.35 14.50 14.34
C GLU A 81 9.57 14.57 15.26
N ASP A 82 9.34 14.83 16.55
CA ASP A 82 10.38 15.29 17.47
C ASP A 82 10.53 14.38 18.71
N GLY A 83 10.26 13.07 18.53
CA GLY A 83 10.38 12.07 19.60
C GLY A 83 11.55 11.09 19.40
N ASP A 84 12.46 11.02 20.37
CA ASP A 84 13.62 10.12 20.30
C ASP A 84 13.26 8.63 20.34
N GLY A 85 12.10 8.29 20.92
CA GLY A 85 11.64 6.90 21.05
C GLY A 85 11.38 6.19 19.72
N LEU A 86 11.18 6.93 18.63
CA LEU A 86 10.99 6.36 17.29
C LEU A 86 12.31 6.08 16.56
N ASN A 87 13.40 6.75 16.94
CA ASN A 87 14.66 6.69 16.20
C ASN A 87 15.19 5.25 16.06
N PRO A 88 15.26 4.45 17.13
CA PRO A 88 15.76 3.07 17.01
C PRO A 88 14.85 2.16 16.18
N ILE A 89 13.56 2.49 16.07
CA ILE A 89 12.58 1.72 15.31
C ILE A 89 12.71 2.02 13.82
N LEU A 90 12.88 3.30 13.48
CA LEU A 90 12.91 3.80 12.11
C LEU A 90 14.33 3.78 11.50
N GLU A 91 15.37 3.62 12.31
CA GLU A 91 16.77 3.59 11.85
C GLU A 91 17.02 2.46 10.83
N GLY A 92 17.71 2.81 9.73
CA GLY A 92 18.08 1.88 8.66
C GLY A 92 16.98 1.63 7.63
N ILE A 93 15.81 2.27 7.76
CA ILE A 93 14.80 2.25 6.69
C ILE A 93 15.28 3.13 5.54
N ARG A 94 15.40 2.56 4.34
CA ARG A 94 15.71 3.32 3.12
C ARG A 94 14.41 3.74 2.41
N THR A 95 13.46 2.83 2.33
CA THR A 95 12.18 3.02 1.68
C THR A 95 11.05 2.65 2.65
N ALA A 96 10.11 3.55 2.86
CA ALA A 96 8.98 3.37 3.76
C ALA A 96 7.67 3.34 2.96
N LEU A 97 6.96 2.21 3.02
CA LEU A 97 5.59 2.09 2.56
C LEU A 97 4.66 2.38 3.73
N VAL A 98 4.02 3.55 3.73
CA VAL A 98 3.15 3.99 4.82
C VAL A 98 1.70 3.77 4.42
N VAL A 99 0.94 2.96 5.17
CA VAL A 99 -0.48 2.71 4.91
C VAL A 99 -1.35 3.30 6.02
N LEU A 100 -2.38 4.07 5.63
CA LEU A 100 -3.28 4.74 6.56
C LEU A 100 -4.63 5.08 5.93
N SER A 101 -5.66 5.25 6.77
CA SER A 101 -6.90 5.91 6.36
C SER A 101 -6.82 7.41 6.59
N THR A 102 -7.13 8.19 5.56
CA THR A 102 -7.05 9.67 5.58
C THR A 102 -8.18 10.32 6.34
N ALA A 103 -9.25 9.57 6.63
CA ALA A 103 -10.40 10.05 7.40
C ALA A 103 -10.49 9.46 8.82
N GLY A 104 -9.67 8.46 9.16
CA GLY A 104 -9.60 7.92 10.52
C GLY A 104 -8.96 8.91 11.49
N GLY A 105 -9.27 8.84 12.78
CA GLY A 105 -8.73 9.81 13.75
C GLY A 105 -7.22 9.67 13.98
N THR A 106 -6.72 8.47 14.31
CA THR A 106 -5.27 8.20 14.43
C THR A 106 -4.53 8.47 13.11
N GLY A 107 -4.99 7.83 12.02
CA GLY A 107 -4.31 7.85 10.72
C GLY A 107 -4.16 9.27 10.16
N SER A 108 -5.24 10.05 10.17
CA SER A 108 -5.22 11.42 9.65
C SER A 108 -4.41 12.39 10.52
N ALA A 109 -4.39 12.22 11.84
CA ALA A 109 -3.66 13.09 12.75
C ALA A 109 -2.15 12.80 12.74
N LEU A 110 -1.76 11.52 12.76
CA LEU A 110 -0.36 11.13 12.95
C LEU A 110 0.37 10.83 11.64
N GLY A 111 -0.35 10.45 10.57
CA GLY A 111 0.22 10.08 9.28
C GLY A 111 1.17 11.13 8.69
N PRO A 112 0.74 12.39 8.52
CA PRO A 112 1.60 13.45 7.97
C PRO A 112 2.87 13.69 8.79
N SER A 113 2.74 13.63 10.12
CA SER A 113 3.86 13.81 11.05
C SER A 113 4.88 12.67 10.94
N LEU A 114 4.41 11.41 10.85
CA LEU A 114 5.28 10.25 10.62
C LEU A 114 6.01 10.36 9.28
N VAL A 115 5.30 10.75 8.21
CA VAL A 115 5.91 10.95 6.89
C VAL A 115 7.01 12.00 6.96
N ARG A 116 6.78 13.16 7.58
CA ARG A 116 7.80 14.19 7.76
C ARG A 116 9.00 13.68 8.56
N ARG A 117 8.79 12.87 9.60
CA ARG A 117 9.90 12.24 10.36
C ARG A 117 10.77 11.36 9.46
N LEU A 118 10.16 10.46 8.69
CA LEU A 118 10.87 9.57 7.76
C LEU A 118 11.65 10.36 6.71
N LYS A 119 11.05 11.43 6.15
CA LYS A 119 11.73 12.32 5.21
C LYS A 119 12.92 13.04 5.84
N LYS A 120 12.81 13.53 7.09
CA LYS A 120 13.95 14.11 7.85
C LYS A 120 15.08 13.09 8.06
N GLN A 121 14.78 11.80 8.06
CA GLN A 121 15.76 10.70 8.16
C GLN A 121 16.33 10.25 6.80
N GLY A 122 15.92 10.88 5.70
CA GLY A 122 16.41 10.55 4.36
C GLY A 122 15.72 9.34 3.71
N CYS A 123 14.57 8.90 4.23
CA CYS A 123 13.80 7.83 3.62
C CYS A 123 13.12 8.29 2.31
N GLU A 124 13.04 7.39 1.33
CA GLU A 124 12.03 7.41 0.28
C GLU A 124 10.69 6.98 0.91
N VAL A 125 9.62 7.75 0.75
CA VAL A 125 8.33 7.51 1.39
C VAL A 125 7.23 7.44 0.34
N VAL A 126 6.60 6.27 0.25
CA VAL A 126 5.41 6.03 -0.57
C VAL A 126 4.24 5.82 0.38
N VAL A 127 3.18 6.61 0.23
CA VAL A 127 1.97 6.51 1.04
C VAL A 127 0.89 5.79 0.26
N LEU A 128 0.28 4.76 0.86
CA LEU A 128 -0.95 4.14 0.41
C LEU A 128 -2.09 4.66 1.30
N ALA A 129 -2.83 5.62 0.78
CA ALA A 129 -3.86 6.37 1.47
C ALA A 129 -5.26 5.82 1.11
N VAL A 130 -6.03 5.44 2.12
CA VAL A 130 -7.43 4.97 1.95
C VAL A 130 -8.40 6.08 2.28
N THR A 131 -9.17 6.53 1.29
CA THR A 131 -10.18 7.58 1.47
C THR A 131 -11.51 7.01 1.94
N PRO A 132 -12.32 7.78 2.70
CA PRO A 132 -13.60 7.30 3.22
C PRO A 132 -14.60 7.05 2.09
N PHE A 133 -15.67 6.33 2.39
CA PHE A 133 -16.82 6.30 1.49
C PHE A 133 -17.51 7.67 1.46
N SER A 134 -18.02 8.05 0.30
CA SER A 134 -18.78 9.27 0.06
C SER A 134 -19.98 9.42 1.01
N PHE A 135 -20.63 8.32 1.39
CA PHE A 135 -21.79 8.33 2.30
C PHE A 135 -21.42 8.58 3.77
N GLU A 136 -20.15 8.51 4.17
CA GLU A 136 -19.75 8.73 5.58
C GLU A 136 -19.78 10.21 6.00
N GLY A 137 -20.11 11.11 5.06
CA GLY A 137 -20.43 12.50 5.30
C GLY A 137 -19.26 13.47 5.11
N ASN A 138 -19.62 14.77 4.98
CA ASN A 138 -18.68 15.82 4.62
C ASN A 138 -17.53 15.97 5.61
N ARG A 139 -17.76 15.80 6.92
CA ARG A 139 -16.70 15.91 7.93
C ARG A 139 -15.53 14.95 7.67
N ARG A 140 -15.82 13.71 7.27
CA ARG A 140 -14.77 12.73 6.93
C ARG A 140 -14.11 13.03 5.59
N LYS A 141 -14.88 13.51 4.61
CA LYS A 141 -14.36 13.97 3.33
C LYS A 141 -13.38 15.15 3.48
N ASP A 142 -13.75 16.17 4.25
CA ASP A 142 -12.93 17.36 4.48
C ASP A 142 -11.64 17.01 5.22
N ARG A 143 -11.74 16.15 6.24
CA ARG A 143 -10.58 15.58 6.91
C ARG A 143 -9.66 14.83 5.97
N SER A 144 -10.22 13.99 5.10
CA SER A 144 -9.46 13.25 4.10
C SER A 144 -8.71 14.19 3.15
N MET A 145 -9.37 15.23 2.64
CA MET A 145 -8.75 16.23 1.77
C MET A 145 -7.61 16.97 2.48
N HIS A 146 -7.80 17.35 3.74
CA HIS A 146 -6.75 18.01 4.52
C HIS A 146 -5.55 17.08 4.76
N CYS A 147 -5.80 15.84 5.17
CA CYS A 147 -4.74 14.84 5.40
C CYS A 147 -3.95 14.57 4.10
N LEU A 148 -4.63 14.36 2.97
CA LEU A 148 -3.98 14.17 1.67
C LEU A 148 -3.13 15.36 1.27
N ALA A 149 -3.61 16.59 1.49
CA ALA A 149 -2.84 17.79 1.21
C ALA A 149 -1.55 17.85 2.03
N GLU A 150 -1.59 17.46 3.31
CA GLU A 150 -0.39 17.42 4.16
C GLU A 150 0.57 16.29 3.78
N LEU A 151 0.05 15.11 3.42
CA LEU A 151 0.87 13.97 2.96
C LEU A 151 1.60 14.31 1.66
N ARG A 152 0.90 14.87 0.68
CA ARG A 152 1.45 15.25 -0.64
C ARG A 152 2.53 16.33 -0.58
N LYS A 153 2.55 17.15 0.48
CA LYS A 153 3.64 18.13 0.71
C LYS A 153 4.98 17.47 1.04
N SER A 154 4.97 16.26 1.59
CA SER A 154 6.14 15.65 2.24
C SER A 154 6.54 14.31 1.64
N ALA A 155 5.57 13.43 1.33
CA ALA A 155 5.84 12.12 0.75
C ALA A 155 6.43 12.24 -0.66
N ASP A 156 7.18 11.23 -1.11
CA ASP A 156 7.65 11.18 -2.50
C ASP A 156 6.52 10.82 -3.46
N VAL A 157 5.63 9.93 -3.02
CA VAL A 157 4.44 9.46 -3.75
C VAL A 157 3.28 9.25 -2.78
N VAL A 158 2.06 9.64 -3.18
CA VAL A 158 0.82 9.31 -2.47
C VAL A 158 -0.15 8.61 -3.42
N LEU A 159 -0.27 7.29 -3.27
CA LEU A 159 -1.25 6.45 -3.94
C LEU A 159 -2.55 6.47 -3.13
N THR A 160 -3.64 6.89 -3.76
CA THR A 160 -4.92 7.15 -3.10
C THR A 160 -5.97 6.19 -3.62
N PHE A 161 -6.47 5.33 -2.74
CA PHE A 161 -7.44 4.27 -3.02
C PHE A 161 -8.80 4.65 -2.42
N SER A 162 -9.84 4.70 -3.25
CA SER A 162 -11.19 5.09 -2.81
C SER A 162 -12.05 3.91 -2.40
N CYS A 163 -12.59 3.97 -1.18
CA CYS A 163 -13.59 3.02 -0.71
C CYS A 163 -14.88 3.02 -1.55
N ASP A 164 -15.22 4.12 -2.23
CA ASP A 164 -16.44 4.19 -3.06
C ASP A 164 -16.51 3.10 -4.13
N ARG A 165 -15.37 2.58 -4.59
CA ARG A 165 -15.30 1.44 -5.51
C ARG A 165 -16.02 0.20 -5.03
N LEU A 166 -15.99 -0.03 -3.73
CA LEU A 166 -16.62 -1.22 -3.14
C LEU A 166 -18.15 -1.11 -3.17
N ILE A 167 -18.68 0.10 -3.29
CA ILE A 167 -20.12 0.33 -3.50
C ILE A 167 -20.50 -0.05 -4.93
N GLU A 168 -19.67 0.33 -5.90
CA GLU A 168 -19.94 0.14 -7.33
C GLU A 168 -19.85 -1.32 -7.77
N THR A 169 -19.04 -2.12 -7.07
CA THR A 169 -18.69 -3.50 -7.43
C THR A 169 -19.59 -4.58 -6.82
N SER A 170 -20.63 -4.20 -6.07
CA SER A 170 -21.57 -5.15 -5.40
C SER A 170 -20.91 -6.23 -4.52
N LEU A 171 -19.63 -6.06 -4.16
CA LEU A 171 -18.79 -7.06 -3.49
C LEU A 171 -19.21 -7.44 -2.08
N ALA A 172 -19.98 -6.58 -1.43
CA ALA A 172 -20.16 -6.64 0.00
C ALA A 172 -21.62 -6.46 0.39
N LYS A 173 -22.13 -7.40 1.20
CA LYS A 173 -23.49 -7.31 1.73
C LYS A 173 -23.58 -6.27 2.85
N ASP A 174 -22.44 -5.98 3.48
CA ASP A 174 -22.32 -4.97 4.53
C ASP A 174 -20.98 -4.19 4.46
N LEU A 175 -20.91 -3.10 5.22
CA LEU A 175 -19.76 -2.21 5.26
C LEU A 175 -18.46 -2.90 5.71
N LYS A 176 -18.54 -3.92 6.58
CA LYS A 176 -17.35 -4.60 7.12
C LYS A 176 -16.75 -5.52 6.07
N GLU A 177 -17.57 -6.23 5.32
CA GLU A 177 -17.12 -7.03 4.18
C GLU A 177 -16.43 -6.14 3.13
N ALA A 178 -17.02 -4.97 2.84
CA ALA A 178 -16.46 -4.00 1.91
C ALA A 178 -15.06 -3.57 2.37
N GLN A 179 -14.94 -3.06 3.60
CA GLN A 179 -13.65 -2.62 4.17
C GLN A 179 -12.60 -3.73 4.14
N ARG A 180 -12.97 -4.97 4.51
CA ARG A 180 -12.05 -6.11 4.45
C ARG A 180 -11.57 -6.44 3.04
N ALA A 181 -12.44 -6.28 2.04
CA ALA A 181 -12.05 -6.47 0.64
C ALA A 181 -11.03 -5.42 0.20
N MET A 182 -11.24 -4.15 0.56
CA MET A 182 -10.24 -3.09 0.32
C MET A 182 -8.93 -3.37 1.06
N ASP A 183 -8.99 -3.72 2.34
CA ASP A 183 -7.79 -3.99 3.14
C ASP A 183 -6.95 -5.12 2.52
N LYS A 184 -7.61 -6.17 1.99
CA LYS A 184 -6.96 -7.27 1.26
C LYS A 184 -6.37 -6.83 -0.07
N ALA A 185 -7.11 -6.04 -0.85
CA ALA A 185 -6.63 -5.52 -2.12
C ALA A 185 -5.35 -4.69 -1.90
N ILE A 186 -5.38 -3.76 -0.95
CA ILE A 186 -4.22 -2.92 -0.61
C ILE A 186 -3.07 -3.76 -0.05
N ALA A 187 -3.34 -4.75 0.82
CA ALA A 187 -2.30 -5.64 1.33
C ALA A 187 -1.59 -6.35 0.18
N ARG A 188 -2.34 -6.85 -0.80
CA ARG A 188 -1.76 -7.48 -1.99
C ARG A 188 -1.03 -6.49 -2.90
N THR A 189 -1.51 -5.25 -3.04
CA THR A 189 -0.78 -4.19 -3.74
C THR A 189 0.56 -3.90 -3.05
N ILE A 190 0.57 -3.79 -1.72
CA ILE A 190 1.81 -3.61 -0.93
C ILE A 190 2.74 -4.80 -1.16
N HIS A 191 2.21 -6.03 -1.17
CA HIS A 191 3.01 -7.22 -1.43
C HIS A 191 3.73 -7.16 -2.78
N GLY A 192 3.00 -6.82 -3.86
CA GLY A 192 3.57 -6.62 -5.19
C GLY A 192 4.64 -5.52 -5.19
N LEU A 193 4.30 -4.35 -4.63
CA LEU A 193 5.22 -3.21 -4.54
C LEU A 193 6.51 -3.55 -3.81
N VAL A 194 6.44 -4.20 -2.64
CA VAL A 194 7.65 -4.52 -1.88
C VAL A 194 8.57 -5.45 -2.68
N HIS A 195 8.03 -6.44 -3.37
CA HIS A 195 8.82 -7.39 -4.15
C HIS A 195 9.52 -6.74 -5.34
N VAL A 196 8.87 -5.82 -6.05
CA VAL A 196 9.52 -5.10 -7.17
C VAL A 196 10.42 -3.95 -6.72
N MET A 197 10.19 -3.42 -5.51
CA MET A 197 11.02 -2.38 -4.90
C MET A 197 12.27 -2.95 -4.19
N GLN A 198 12.38 -4.26 -4.03
CA GLN A 198 13.60 -4.89 -3.56
C GLN A 198 14.65 -4.92 -4.68
N LYS A 199 15.93 -4.86 -4.28
CA LYS A 199 17.06 -4.74 -5.22
C LYS A 199 17.37 -6.03 -6.00
N ASP A 200 16.89 -7.18 -5.53
CA ASP A 200 17.26 -8.49 -6.08
C ASP A 200 16.27 -9.01 -7.15
N GLY A 201 15.32 -8.18 -7.60
CA GLY A 201 14.41 -8.51 -8.70
C GLY A 201 15.05 -8.41 -10.09
N LEU A 202 14.45 -9.08 -11.08
CA LEU A 202 14.87 -9.06 -12.50
C LEU A 202 14.75 -7.66 -13.11
N GLN A 203 13.73 -6.89 -12.69
CA GLN A 203 13.56 -5.47 -13.02
C GLN A 203 13.04 -4.73 -11.79
N HIS A 204 13.79 -3.70 -11.36
CA HIS A 204 13.47 -2.89 -10.19
C HIS A 204 12.50 -1.77 -10.55
N LEU A 205 11.45 -1.61 -9.75
CA LEU A 205 10.51 -0.50 -9.83
C LEU A 205 10.59 0.28 -8.52
N GLY A 206 11.02 1.55 -8.59
CA GLY A 206 11.28 2.39 -7.42
C GLY A 206 10.24 3.50 -7.22
N ALA A 207 10.50 4.37 -6.25
CA ALA A 207 9.64 5.51 -5.96
C ALA A 207 9.59 6.53 -7.12
N ALA A 208 10.64 6.61 -7.95
CA ALA A 208 10.68 7.50 -9.10
C ALA A 208 9.69 7.06 -10.19
N GLU A 209 9.64 5.76 -10.50
CA GLU A 209 8.71 5.19 -11.46
C GLU A 209 7.27 5.32 -10.97
N LEU A 210 7.02 5.08 -9.68
CA LEU A 210 5.72 5.32 -9.05
C LEU A 210 5.29 6.78 -9.16
N LYS A 211 6.22 7.72 -8.93
CA LYS A 211 5.95 9.16 -9.06
C LYS A 211 5.62 9.54 -10.50
N GLU A 212 6.34 8.98 -11.46
CA GLU A 212 6.08 9.20 -12.88
C GLU A 212 4.71 8.62 -13.29
N ALA A 213 4.33 7.46 -12.75
CA ALA A 213 3.06 6.80 -13.02
C ALA A 213 1.86 7.59 -12.48
N VAL A 214 1.98 8.16 -11.28
CA VAL A 214 0.99 9.08 -10.72
C VAL A 214 0.82 10.29 -11.64
N GLY A 215 1.91 10.78 -12.21
CA GLY A 215 1.91 11.81 -13.24
C GLY A 215 1.66 13.23 -12.70
N PRO A 216 1.94 14.26 -13.52
CA PRO A 216 1.76 15.66 -13.12
C PRO A 216 0.29 15.98 -12.87
N GLY A 217 -0.01 16.58 -11.72
CA GLY A 217 -1.36 17.04 -11.36
C GLY A 217 -2.21 16.03 -10.59
N ALA A 218 -1.79 14.78 -10.44
CA ALA A 218 -2.47 13.82 -9.55
C ALA A 218 -2.28 14.15 -8.05
N ASP A 219 -1.28 14.98 -7.74
CA ASP A 219 -1.11 15.63 -6.44
C ASP A 219 -1.88 16.95 -6.30
N ALA A 220 -2.64 17.38 -7.33
CA ALA A 220 -3.43 18.59 -7.25
C ALA A 220 -4.49 18.46 -6.15
N ILE A 221 -4.73 19.57 -5.45
CA ILE A 221 -5.72 19.68 -4.39
C ILE A 221 -7.10 19.34 -4.98
N GLY A 222 -7.74 18.28 -4.50
CA GLY A 222 -9.10 17.89 -4.88
C GLY A 222 -9.28 16.45 -5.33
N PHE A 223 -8.22 15.75 -5.75
CA PHE A 223 -8.31 14.33 -6.11
C PHE A 223 -8.26 13.45 -4.86
N LEU A 224 -9.36 12.73 -4.61
CA LEU A 224 -9.50 11.70 -3.58
C LEU A 224 -9.16 10.30 -4.10
N GLU A 225 -8.72 10.20 -5.34
CA GLU A 225 -8.41 8.94 -6.00
C GLU A 225 -7.42 9.19 -7.13
N ASN A 226 -6.36 8.40 -7.16
CA ASN A 226 -5.36 8.44 -8.24
C ASN A 226 -4.69 7.08 -8.48
N ALA A 227 -5.09 6.04 -7.76
CA ALA A 227 -4.54 4.70 -7.88
C ALA A 227 -5.69 3.68 -7.94
N TRP A 228 -5.59 2.76 -8.89
CA TRP A 228 -6.43 1.58 -9.03
C TRP A 228 -5.50 0.37 -8.87
N ALA A 229 -6.01 -0.75 -8.34
CA ALA A 229 -5.22 -1.96 -8.24
C ALA A 229 -6.05 -3.17 -8.62
N GLY A 230 -5.51 -4.03 -9.47
CA GLY A 230 -6.03 -5.37 -9.72
C GLY A 230 -5.01 -6.40 -9.26
N VAL A 231 -5.45 -7.51 -8.66
CA VAL A 231 -4.53 -8.54 -8.20
C VAL A 231 -5.07 -9.93 -8.50
N ALA A 232 -4.28 -10.71 -9.25
CA ALA A 232 -4.55 -12.11 -9.50
C ALA A 232 -3.37 -13.00 -9.17
N GLU A 233 -3.67 -14.27 -8.89
CA GLU A 233 -2.70 -15.34 -8.78
C GLU A 233 -3.26 -16.57 -9.50
N ALA A 234 -2.41 -17.22 -10.30
CA ALA A 234 -2.75 -18.46 -10.97
C ALA A 234 -1.62 -19.47 -10.82
N SER A 235 -1.92 -20.75 -11.00
CA SER A 235 -0.97 -21.84 -10.84
C SER A 235 -1.18 -22.94 -11.88
N GLY A 236 -0.14 -23.72 -12.12
CA GLY A 236 -0.17 -24.84 -13.07
C GLY A 236 -0.05 -24.42 -14.54
N GLU A 237 -0.43 -25.33 -15.43
CA GLU A 237 -0.39 -25.12 -16.88
C GLU A 237 -1.38 -24.02 -17.31
N GLY A 238 -0.95 -23.10 -18.17
CA GLY A 238 -1.79 -21.99 -18.62
C GLY A 238 -1.94 -20.84 -17.61
N ARG A 239 -1.20 -20.86 -16.49
CA ARG A 239 -1.26 -19.82 -15.44
C ARG A 239 -1.06 -18.38 -15.94
N GLU A 240 -0.27 -18.17 -17.00
CA GLU A 240 -0.03 -16.84 -17.57
C GLU A 240 -1.29 -16.23 -18.19
N GLU A 241 -2.06 -17.01 -18.96
CA GLU A 241 -3.30 -16.49 -19.55
C GLU A 241 -4.34 -16.26 -18.45
N ALA A 242 -4.46 -17.22 -17.52
CA ALA A 242 -5.41 -17.15 -16.41
C ALA A 242 -5.16 -15.95 -15.49
N VAL A 243 -3.89 -15.65 -15.15
CA VAL A 243 -3.57 -14.50 -14.28
C VAL A 243 -3.80 -13.17 -15.00
N ILE A 244 -3.52 -13.09 -16.31
CA ILE A 244 -3.72 -11.88 -17.11
C ILE A 244 -5.21 -11.58 -17.23
N GLU A 245 -6.02 -12.58 -17.55
CA GLU A 245 -7.48 -12.45 -17.62
C GLU A 245 -8.04 -12.01 -16.25
N ALA A 246 -7.67 -12.72 -15.18
CA ALA A 246 -8.17 -12.44 -13.85
C ALA A 246 -7.74 -11.07 -13.29
N VAL A 247 -6.54 -10.57 -13.62
CA VAL A 247 -6.07 -9.28 -13.10
C VAL A 247 -6.70 -8.09 -13.83
N VAL A 248 -6.93 -8.22 -15.14
CA VAL A 248 -7.58 -7.17 -15.95
C VAL A 248 -9.08 -7.10 -15.64
N GLU A 249 -9.70 -8.24 -15.37
CA GLU A 249 -11.10 -8.35 -14.95
C GLU A 249 -11.28 -8.28 -13.43
N ASP A 250 -10.22 -7.90 -12.69
CA ASP A 250 -10.33 -7.75 -11.25
C ASP A 250 -11.45 -6.77 -10.92
N ILE A 251 -12.27 -7.19 -9.97
CA ILE A 251 -13.43 -6.45 -9.49
C ILE A 251 -13.09 -5.01 -9.09
N MET A 252 -11.89 -4.75 -8.58
CA MET A 252 -11.42 -3.43 -8.20
C MET A 252 -11.14 -2.50 -9.41
N LEU A 253 -11.15 -3.05 -10.63
CA LEU A 253 -10.98 -2.37 -11.93
C LEU A 253 -12.24 -2.38 -12.80
N GLU A 254 -13.31 -3.07 -12.39
CA GLU A 254 -14.52 -3.32 -13.21
C GLU A 254 -15.25 -2.03 -13.64
N ASP A 255 -15.20 -0.97 -12.82
CA ASP A 255 -15.83 0.32 -13.13
C ASP A 255 -15.22 1.05 -14.35
N GLY A 256 -14.10 0.53 -14.85
CA GLY A 256 -13.38 1.04 -16.01
C GLY A 256 -12.72 2.40 -15.81
N LYS A 257 -12.82 3.00 -14.61
CA LYS A 257 -12.19 4.29 -14.32
C LYS A 257 -10.67 4.20 -14.40
N ALA A 258 -10.10 3.05 -14.01
CA ALA A 258 -8.66 2.77 -14.13
C ALA A 258 -8.18 3.01 -15.56
N TRP A 259 -8.91 2.44 -16.53
CA TRP A 259 -8.57 2.49 -17.93
C TRP A 259 -8.82 3.85 -18.56
N LYS A 260 -9.84 4.56 -18.08
CA LYS A 260 -10.23 5.89 -18.60
C LYS A 260 -9.37 7.03 -18.05
N HIS A 261 -8.94 6.93 -16.80
CA HIS A 261 -8.29 8.02 -16.07
C HIS A 261 -6.83 7.73 -15.69
N GLY A 262 -6.39 6.48 -15.81
CA GLY A 262 -5.01 6.09 -15.56
C GLY A 262 -4.05 6.71 -16.58
N ASN A 263 -2.89 7.14 -16.09
CA ASN A 263 -1.82 7.69 -16.93
C ASN A 263 -0.79 6.63 -17.34
N ARG A 264 -0.67 5.56 -16.54
CA ARG A 264 0.34 4.52 -16.66
C ARG A 264 -0.13 3.28 -15.90
N ILE A 265 0.31 2.11 -16.35
CA ILE A 265 0.09 0.82 -15.70
C ILE A 265 1.40 0.37 -15.05
N LEU A 266 1.33 -0.03 -13.78
CA LEU A 266 2.47 -0.53 -13.02
C LEU A 266 2.29 -2.03 -12.85
N VAL A 267 3.15 -2.82 -13.47
CA VAL A 267 3.00 -4.28 -13.46
C VAL A 267 4.02 -4.86 -12.49
N SER A 268 3.55 -5.54 -11.45
CA SER A 268 4.39 -6.38 -10.61
C SER A 268 4.10 -7.84 -10.94
N VAL A 269 5.11 -8.58 -11.38
CA VAL A 269 5.04 -10.03 -11.56
C VAL A 269 5.92 -10.72 -10.52
N ILE A 270 5.31 -11.58 -9.72
CA ILE A 270 6.02 -12.46 -8.79
C ILE A 270 5.88 -13.89 -9.30
N THR A 271 7.01 -14.55 -9.51
CA THR A 271 7.07 -15.89 -10.12
C THR A 271 8.13 -16.76 -9.46
N GLY A 272 8.19 -18.03 -9.84
CA GLY A 272 9.20 -18.97 -9.39
C GLY A 272 10.57 -18.80 -10.05
N PRO A 273 11.61 -19.48 -9.54
CA PRO A 273 12.99 -19.37 -10.03
C PRO A 273 13.21 -19.86 -11.46
N GLU A 274 12.28 -20.64 -12.01
CA GLU A 274 12.36 -21.19 -13.36
C GLU A 274 12.03 -20.18 -14.46
N THR A 275 11.49 -19.00 -14.11
CA THR A 275 11.06 -18.01 -15.11
C THR A 275 12.25 -17.23 -15.68
N SER A 276 12.41 -17.31 -17.00
CA SER A 276 13.42 -16.57 -17.74
C SER A 276 12.97 -15.15 -18.10
N LEU A 277 13.92 -14.32 -18.56
CA LEU A 277 13.60 -12.98 -19.08
C LEU A 277 12.67 -13.04 -20.31
N ASN A 278 12.78 -14.09 -21.14
CA ASN A 278 11.93 -14.26 -22.31
C ASN A 278 10.49 -14.56 -21.90
N ASP A 279 10.29 -15.42 -20.89
CA ASP A 279 8.97 -15.72 -20.36
C ASP A 279 8.32 -14.45 -19.79
N PHE A 280 9.09 -13.64 -19.05
CA PHE A 280 8.61 -12.36 -18.54
C PHE A 280 8.22 -11.39 -19.68
N HIS A 281 9.02 -11.31 -20.75
CA HIS A 281 8.68 -10.49 -21.91
C HIS A 281 7.40 -10.99 -22.60
N GLU A 282 7.23 -12.31 -22.76
CA GLU A 282 6.03 -12.90 -23.35
C GLU A 282 4.78 -12.62 -22.52
N ILE A 283 4.88 -12.70 -21.17
CA ILE A 283 3.82 -12.33 -20.24
C ILE A 283 3.40 -10.87 -20.45
N LEU A 284 4.36 -9.95 -20.59
CA LEU A 284 4.06 -8.53 -20.81
C LEU A 284 3.41 -8.27 -22.18
N GLU A 285 3.82 -8.96 -23.24
CA GLU A 285 3.19 -8.86 -24.56
C GLU A 285 1.74 -9.38 -24.54
N LYS A 286 1.50 -10.52 -23.88
CA LYS A 286 0.15 -11.07 -23.67
C LYS A 286 -0.73 -10.10 -22.88
N LEU A 287 -0.19 -9.53 -21.80
CA LEU A 287 -0.88 -8.52 -21.01
C LEU A 287 -1.23 -7.30 -21.88
N ARG A 288 -0.27 -6.78 -22.64
CA ARG A 288 -0.46 -5.64 -23.54
C ARG A 288 -1.58 -5.88 -24.55
N ALA A 289 -1.70 -7.10 -25.07
CA ALA A 289 -2.76 -7.47 -26.00
C ALA A 289 -4.15 -7.57 -25.35
N LYS A 290 -4.23 -7.79 -24.03
CA LYS A 290 -5.49 -7.93 -23.27
C LYS A 290 -5.95 -6.63 -22.63
N LEU A 291 -5.06 -5.67 -22.43
CA LEU A 291 -5.40 -4.39 -21.84
C LEU A 291 -6.46 -3.65 -22.68
N PRO A 292 -7.48 -3.04 -22.05
CA PRO A 292 -8.52 -2.31 -22.77
C PRO A 292 -8.04 -0.97 -23.35
N VAL A 293 -6.85 -0.51 -22.95
CA VAL A 293 -6.26 0.77 -23.34
C VAL A 293 -4.75 0.62 -23.56
N ASP A 294 -4.20 1.39 -24.51
CA ASP A 294 -2.76 1.47 -24.77
C ASP A 294 -2.11 2.54 -23.89
N LEU A 295 -1.94 2.21 -22.60
CA LEU A 295 -1.20 3.05 -21.64
C LEU A 295 0.27 2.62 -21.57
N PRO A 296 1.19 3.54 -21.24
CA PRO A 296 2.57 3.18 -20.91
C PRO A 296 2.60 2.14 -19.77
N ILE A 297 3.50 1.17 -19.87
CA ILE A 297 3.70 0.11 -18.87
C ILE A 297 5.08 0.30 -18.24
N SER A 298 5.12 0.34 -16.92
CA SER A 298 6.36 0.16 -16.14
C SER A 298 6.24 -1.14 -15.38
N ALA A 299 7.10 -2.11 -15.70
CA ALA A 299 7.01 -3.45 -15.15
C ALA A 299 8.20 -3.76 -14.24
N GLY A 300 7.94 -4.49 -13.16
CA GLY A 300 8.92 -5.09 -12.29
C GLY A 300 8.65 -6.59 -12.15
N ALA A 301 9.71 -7.36 -11.95
CA ALA A 301 9.64 -8.79 -11.75
C ALA A 301 10.46 -9.21 -10.54
N ALA A 302 9.86 -10.03 -9.69
CA ALA A 302 10.51 -10.64 -8.54
C ALA A 302 10.40 -12.16 -8.61
N ILE A 303 11.46 -12.82 -8.16
CA ILE A 303 11.51 -14.28 -8.06
C ILE A 303 11.30 -14.64 -6.60
N HIS A 304 10.27 -15.43 -6.32
CA HIS A 304 10.02 -15.98 -4.99
C HIS A 304 10.42 -17.46 -4.97
N PRO A 305 11.42 -17.88 -4.17
CA PRO A 305 11.99 -19.22 -4.21
C PRO A 305 10.97 -20.35 -4.02
N GLU A 306 9.94 -20.10 -3.20
CA GLU A 306 8.92 -21.10 -2.84
C GLU A 306 7.70 -21.10 -3.78
N LYS A 307 7.61 -20.18 -4.76
CA LYS A 307 6.49 -20.06 -5.71
C LYS A 307 6.80 -20.71 -7.07
N SER A 308 7.35 -21.93 -7.10
CA SER A 308 7.74 -22.58 -8.37
C SER A 308 6.57 -22.74 -9.35
N GLU A 309 5.37 -23.02 -8.84
CA GLU A 309 4.18 -23.30 -9.65
C GLU A 309 3.16 -22.14 -9.73
N THR A 310 3.37 -21.05 -8.98
CA THR A 310 2.43 -19.92 -8.95
C THR A 310 3.00 -18.67 -9.61
N LEU A 311 2.11 -17.91 -10.25
CA LEU A 311 2.39 -16.60 -10.82
C LEU A 311 1.39 -15.61 -10.21
N SER A 312 1.89 -14.62 -9.50
CA SER A 312 1.09 -13.51 -8.98
C SER A 312 1.33 -12.27 -9.84
N MET A 313 0.26 -11.62 -10.29
CA MET A 313 0.33 -10.35 -11.03
C MET A 313 -0.44 -9.28 -10.28
N THR A 314 0.12 -8.09 -10.21
CA THR A 314 -0.54 -6.88 -9.70
C THR A 314 -0.41 -5.78 -10.74
N LEU A 315 -1.53 -5.09 -11.02
CA LEU A 315 -1.61 -3.89 -11.85
C LEU A 315 -1.84 -2.65 -10.99
#